data_AF-A0A935ZSR3-F1
#
_entry.id   AF-A0A935ZSR3-F1
#
_cell.length_a   1.000
_cell.length_b   1.000
_cell.length_c   1.000
_cell.angle_alpha   90.00
_cell.angle_beta   90.00
_cell.angle_gamma   90.00
#
_symmetry.space_group_name_H-M   'P 1'
#
loop_
_entity.id
_entity.type
_entity.pdbx_description
1 polymer ?
#
loop_
_entity_poly.entity_id
_entity_poly.type
_entity_poly.pdbx_seq_one_letter_code
_entity_poly.pdbx_strand_id
1 'polypeptide(L)'
;MMRWGSDRAPPPAAMPRPPPNPLPRLACRGWPSVSAYWAEPIARAELVAKYEGLLALIDAAAGEPVAEVARGLAARWPGALREAQLVPRAILVRRASASSGAPCPRAELAAAGEAAVVLWADLHRLLGDLQAMRGAGDPWRGFARLEGAARGRWPAAVPDDPAAARAWAEVGLDARLPRAWLAAVAGLTPAEFDGWLRR
;
A
#
# COMPACT_ATOMS: atom_id res chain seq x y z
N MET A 1 -22.48 25.47 58.74
CA MET A 1 -23.11 25.20 57.43
C MET A 1 -22.21 25.78 56.34
N MET A 2 -21.35 24.96 55.72
CA MET A 2 -20.48 25.38 54.61
C MET A 2 -20.94 24.65 53.35
N ARG A 3 -21.30 25.40 52.30
CA ARG A 3 -21.56 24.87 50.96
C ARG A 3 -20.28 25.00 50.14
N TRP A 4 -19.72 23.87 49.72
CA TRP A 4 -18.70 23.81 48.68
C TRP A 4 -19.37 23.89 47.31
N GLY A 5 -19.22 25.04 46.64
CA GLY A 5 -19.63 25.23 45.25
C GLY A 5 -18.69 24.46 44.32
N SER A 6 -19.26 23.59 43.49
CA SER A 6 -18.52 22.80 42.50
C SER A 6 -18.44 23.55 41.17
N ASP A 7 -17.50 24.50 41.06
CA ASP A 7 -17.11 25.12 39.79
C ASP A 7 -16.26 24.15 38.96
N ARG A 8 -16.89 23.12 38.40
CA ARG A 8 -16.27 22.34 37.32
C ARG A 8 -16.66 22.95 35.99
N ALA A 9 -15.68 23.51 35.30
CA ALA A 9 -15.81 23.93 33.92
C ALA A 9 -16.39 22.76 33.09
N PRO A 10 -17.33 23.03 32.16
CA PRO A 10 -17.86 21.99 31.28
C PRO A 10 -16.71 21.35 30.50
N PRO A 11 -16.76 20.04 30.23
CA PRO A 11 -15.75 19.38 29.41
C PRO A 11 -15.67 20.10 28.05
N PRO A 12 -14.46 20.27 27.49
CA PRO A 12 -14.30 20.90 26.19
C PRO A 12 -15.19 20.18 25.18
N ALA A 13 -15.89 20.95 24.36
CA ALA A 13 -16.77 20.43 23.33
C ALA A 13 -16.03 19.34 22.55
N ALA A 14 -16.61 18.13 22.51
CA ALA A 14 -16.06 17.02 21.76
C ALA A 14 -15.82 17.51 20.33
N MET A 15 -14.56 17.48 19.89
CA MET A 15 -14.24 17.90 18.52
C MET A 15 -15.13 17.11 17.56
N PRO A 16 -15.74 17.75 16.56
CA PRO A 16 -16.52 17.05 15.57
C PRO A 16 -15.66 15.93 14.99
N ARG A 17 -16.14 14.70 15.10
CA ARG A 17 -15.49 13.55 14.44
C ARG A 17 -15.38 13.91 12.95
N PRO A 18 -14.20 13.78 12.33
CA PRO A 18 -14.10 13.99 10.89
C PRO A 18 -15.15 13.11 10.20
N PRO A 19 -15.85 13.62 9.18
CA PRO A 19 -16.89 12.87 8.50
C PRO A 19 -16.35 11.51 8.04
N PRO A 20 -17.20 10.46 7.98
CA PRO A 20 -16.80 9.18 7.39
C PRO A 20 -16.36 9.45 5.95
N ASN A 21 -15.05 9.43 5.74
CA ASN A 21 -14.45 10.08 4.59
C ASN A 21 -14.83 9.29 3.32
N PRO A 22 -15.53 9.88 2.33
CA PRO A 22 -15.92 9.21 1.08
C PRO A 22 -14.72 9.09 0.11
N LEU A 23 -13.54 8.72 0.62
CA LEU A 23 -12.30 8.60 -0.14
C LEU A 23 -12.22 7.44 -1.16
N PRO A 24 -13.05 6.37 -1.16
CA PRO A 24 -12.80 5.24 -2.07
C PRO A 24 -13.15 5.54 -3.53
N ARG A 25 -13.55 6.76 -3.91
CA ARG A 25 -13.86 7.11 -5.32
C ARG A 25 -12.98 8.20 -5.90
N LEU A 26 -11.88 8.55 -5.25
CA LEU A 26 -10.96 9.53 -5.81
C LEU A 26 -10.28 8.95 -7.06
N ALA A 27 -10.49 9.60 -8.20
CA ALA A 27 -9.88 9.24 -9.47
C ALA A 27 -8.34 9.24 -9.35
N CYS A 28 -7.71 8.21 -9.91
CA CYS A 28 -6.26 8.12 -10.02
C CYS A 28 -5.83 8.66 -11.37
N ARG A 29 -4.82 9.54 -11.44
CA ARG A 29 -4.31 10.05 -12.73
C ARG A 29 -3.65 8.94 -13.55
N GLY A 30 -2.94 8.03 -12.89
CA GLY A 30 -2.32 6.86 -13.52
C GLY A 30 -3.33 5.77 -13.88
N TRP A 31 -4.44 5.67 -13.14
CA TRP A 31 -5.47 4.64 -13.32
C TRP A 31 -6.86 5.27 -13.48
N PRO A 32 -7.17 5.86 -14.65
CA PRO A 32 -8.45 6.53 -14.87
C PRO A 32 -9.65 5.59 -14.89
N SER A 33 -9.43 4.28 -14.99
CA SER A 33 -10.47 3.24 -14.96
C SER A 33 -9.92 1.92 -14.39
N VAL A 34 -10.83 1.02 -14.00
CA VAL A 34 -10.49 -0.35 -13.59
C VAL A 34 -9.74 -1.10 -14.71
N SER A 35 -10.17 -0.92 -15.95
CA SER A 35 -9.49 -1.52 -17.10
C SER A 35 -8.07 -0.97 -17.27
N ALA A 36 -7.86 0.34 -17.10
CA ALA A 36 -6.53 0.94 -17.15
C ALA A 36 -5.61 0.41 -16.03
N TYR A 37 -6.16 0.21 -14.82
CA TYR A 37 -5.41 -0.40 -13.71
C TYR A 37 -4.89 -1.80 -14.06
N TRP A 38 -5.76 -2.68 -14.57
CA TRP A 38 -5.40 -4.06 -14.91
C TRP A 38 -4.57 -4.18 -16.19
N ALA A 39 -4.56 -3.16 -17.04
CA ALA A 39 -3.73 -3.10 -18.25
C ALA A 39 -2.30 -2.60 -17.97
N GLU A 40 -2.07 -1.87 -16.87
CA GLU A 40 -0.74 -1.33 -16.56
C GLU A 40 0.23 -2.45 -16.15
N PRO A 41 1.47 -2.45 -16.67
CA PRO A 41 2.48 -3.41 -16.25
C PRO A 41 3.03 -3.10 -14.86
N ILE A 42 3.35 -4.14 -14.08
CA ILE A 42 3.97 -3.95 -12.76
C ILE A 42 5.39 -3.37 -12.91
N ALA A 43 5.70 -2.30 -12.17
CA ALA A 43 6.94 -1.51 -12.30
C ALA A 43 8.24 -2.29 -11.99
N ARG A 44 9.26 -2.10 -12.83
CA ARG A 44 10.43 -2.98 -13.01
C ARG A 44 11.46 -3.01 -11.86
N ALA A 45 11.82 -1.86 -11.29
CA ALA A 45 13.09 -1.70 -10.56
C ALA A 45 13.07 -2.13 -9.08
N GLU A 46 11.93 -2.03 -8.40
CA GLU A 46 11.85 -2.31 -6.95
C GLU A 46 11.52 -3.78 -6.63
N LEU A 47 11.25 -4.59 -7.65
CA LEU A 47 10.65 -5.91 -7.48
C LEU A 47 11.64 -7.05 -7.72
N VAL A 48 12.72 -6.84 -8.49
CA VAL A 48 13.78 -7.85 -8.70
C VAL A 48 14.41 -8.23 -7.36
N ALA A 49 14.98 -7.25 -6.64
CA ALA A 49 15.66 -7.48 -5.37
C ALA A 49 14.73 -8.10 -4.31
N LYS A 50 13.44 -7.75 -4.33
CA LYS A 50 12.43 -8.37 -3.48
C LYS A 50 12.29 -9.86 -3.77
N TYR A 51 12.09 -10.25 -5.03
CA TYR A 51 11.85 -11.65 -5.37
C TYR A 51 13.09 -12.52 -5.35
N GLU A 52 14.25 -11.96 -5.64
CA GLU A 52 15.51 -12.66 -5.40
C GLU A 52 15.68 -12.98 -3.91
N GLY A 53 15.40 -12.01 -3.03
CA GLY A 53 15.42 -12.25 -1.58
C GLY A 53 14.36 -13.26 -1.13
N LEU A 54 13.14 -13.21 -1.65
CA LEU A 54 12.08 -14.17 -1.32
C LEU A 54 12.39 -15.58 -1.83
N LEU A 55 12.97 -15.73 -3.03
CA LEU A 55 13.40 -17.03 -3.54
C LEU A 55 14.57 -17.58 -2.73
N ALA A 56 15.54 -16.74 -2.37
CA ALA A 56 16.63 -17.15 -1.50
C ALA A 56 16.12 -17.67 -0.14
N LEU A 57 15.03 -17.09 0.40
CA LEU A 57 14.38 -17.62 1.60
C LEU A 57 13.63 -18.94 1.37
N ILE A 58 12.97 -19.10 0.22
CA ILE A 58 12.25 -20.34 -0.13
C ILE A 58 13.23 -21.50 -0.36
N ASP A 59 14.37 -21.21 -1.02
CA ASP A 59 15.39 -22.19 -1.39
C ASP A 59 16.34 -22.53 -0.22
N ALA A 60 16.41 -21.68 0.81
CA ALA A 60 17.26 -21.93 1.96
C ALA A 60 16.73 -23.12 2.80
N ALA A 61 17.58 -24.13 2.99
CA ALA A 61 17.35 -25.18 3.96
C ALA A 61 17.32 -24.59 5.39
N ALA A 62 16.50 -25.18 6.27
CA ALA A 62 16.30 -24.68 7.63
C ALA A 62 17.63 -24.55 8.40
N GLY A 63 18.00 -23.32 8.77
CA GLY A 63 19.19 -22.97 9.54
C GLY A 63 19.35 -21.44 9.65
N GLU A 64 20.01 -20.94 10.70
CA GLU A 64 20.33 -19.51 10.84
C GLU A 64 21.42 -19.13 9.83
N PRO A 65 21.03 -18.58 8.66
CA PRO A 65 21.00 -17.13 8.38
C PRO A 65 19.64 -16.65 7.82
N VAL A 66 18.64 -17.54 7.75
CA VAL A 66 17.30 -17.27 7.19
C VAL A 66 16.55 -16.19 7.97
N ALA A 67 16.71 -16.13 9.30
CA ALA A 67 16.00 -15.19 10.16
C ALA A 67 16.43 -13.72 9.95
N GLU A 68 17.70 -13.46 9.66
CA GLU A 68 18.19 -12.10 9.40
C GLU A 68 17.76 -11.60 8.03
N VAL A 69 17.87 -12.45 7.00
CA VAL A 69 17.38 -12.16 5.65
C VAL A 69 15.87 -11.91 5.67
N ALA A 70 15.10 -12.72 6.40
CA ALA A 70 13.66 -12.52 6.58
C ALA A 70 13.32 -11.20 7.29
N ARG A 71 14.07 -10.83 8.33
CA ARG A 71 13.90 -9.53 9.00
C ARG A 71 14.21 -8.36 8.07
N GLY A 72 15.30 -8.43 7.29
CA GLY A 72 15.66 -7.41 6.31
C GLY A 72 14.60 -7.25 5.20
N LEU A 73 14.10 -8.37 4.66
CA LEU A 73 13.01 -8.38 3.68
C LEU A 73 11.72 -7.80 4.26
N ALA A 74 11.33 -8.19 5.48
CA ALA A 74 10.13 -7.68 6.12
C ALA A 74 10.21 -6.19 6.47
N ALA A 75 11.40 -5.70 6.87
CA ALA A 75 11.62 -4.29 7.16
C ALA A 75 11.53 -3.44 5.89
N ARG A 76 12.12 -3.92 4.78
CA ARG A 76 12.13 -3.19 3.50
C ARG A 76 10.82 -3.33 2.73
N TRP A 77 10.15 -4.47 2.84
CA TRP A 77 8.88 -4.78 2.18
C TRP A 77 7.91 -5.45 3.17
N PRO A 78 7.20 -4.66 4.01
CA PRO A 78 6.27 -5.19 4.99
C PRO A 78 5.18 -6.03 4.33
N GLY A 79 5.07 -7.32 4.70
CA GLY A 79 4.12 -8.26 4.08
C GLY A 79 4.75 -9.21 3.04
N ALA A 80 6.00 -8.99 2.63
CA ALA A 80 6.68 -9.83 1.64
C ALA A 80 6.81 -11.31 2.07
N LEU A 81 6.99 -11.58 3.38
CA LEU A 81 7.04 -12.95 3.89
C LEU A 81 5.67 -13.64 3.78
N ARG A 82 4.58 -12.91 4.01
CA ARG A 82 3.22 -13.45 3.87
C ARG A 82 2.91 -13.71 2.40
N GLU A 83 3.31 -12.81 1.50
CA GLU A 83 3.20 -13.01 0.06
C GLU A 83 3.93 -14.29 -0.40
N ALA A 84 5.14 -14.56 0.10
CA ALA A 84 5.85 -15.80 -0.23
C ALA A 84 5.18 -17.08 0.26
N GLN A 85 4.43 -17.02 1.36
CA GLN A 85 3.66 -18.16 1.85
C GLN A 85 2.42 -18.44 0.99
N LEU A 86 1.78 -17.40 0.45
CA LEU A 86 0.48 -17.51 -0.20
C LEU A 86 0.58 -17.77 -1.71
N VAL A 87 1.58 -17.18 -2.37
CA VAL A 87 1.65 -17.12 -3.84
C VAL A 87 3.05 -17.44 -4.38
N PRO A 88 3.59 -18.64 -4.10
CA PRO A 88 4.95 -19.03 -4.50
C PRO A 88 5.14 -19.09 -6.02
N ARG A 89 4.12 -19.45 -6.79
CA ARG A 89 4.18 -19.48 -8.26
C ARG A 89 4.31 -18.07 -8.87
N ALA A 90 3.58 -17.11 -8.32
CA ALA A 90 3.60 -15.74 -8.78
C ALA A 90 4.96 -15.05 -8.57
N ILE A 91 5.71 -15.48 -7.55
CA ILE A 91 7.10 -15.04 -7.32
C ILE A 91 7.97 -15.39 -8.53
N LEU A 92 7.83 -16.60 -9.07
CA LEU A 92 8.60 -17.05 -10.23
C LEU A 92 8.23 -16.25 -11.48
N VAL A 93 6.93 -16.05 -11.73
CA VAL A 93 6.44 -15.25 -12.86
C VAL A 93 6.97 -13.82 -12.77
N ARG A 94 6.91 -13.21 -11.59
CA ARG A 94 7.38 -11.84 -11.40
C ARG A 94 8.88 -11.69 -11.45
N ARG A 95 9.65 -12.66 -10.98
CA ARG A 95 11.09 -12.69 -11.21
C ARG A 95 11.39 -12.79 -12.70
N ALA A 96 10.74 -13.72 -13.43
CA ALA A 96 10.96 -13.89 -14.86
C ALA A 96 10.65 -12.61 -15.65
N SER A 97 9.52 -11.95 -15.37
CA SER A 97 9.19 -10.65 -15.97
C SER A 97 10.23 -9.59 -15.60
N ALA A 98 10.62 -9.49 -14.32
CA ALA A 98 11.57 -8.48 -13.87
C ALA A 98 12.98 -8.69 -14.44
N SER A 99 13.45 -9.94 -14.55
CA SER A 99 14.75 -10.33 -15.11
C SER A 99 14.82 -10.21 -16.63
N SER A 100 13.75 -10.58 -17.36
CA SER A 100 13.68 -10.42 -18.83
C SER A 100 13.44 -8.98 -19.26
N GLY A 101 12.99 -8.12 -18.35
CA GLY A 101 12.55 -6.77 -18.65
C GLY A 101 11.18 -6.71 -19.34
N ALA A 102 10.50 -7.85 -19.49
CA ALA A 102 9.16 -7.90 -20.00
C ALA A 102 8.18 -7.30 -18.96
N PRO A 103 7.14 -6.58 -19.41
CA PRO A 103 6.06 -6.15 -18.53
C PRO A 103 5.44 -7.37 -17.84
N CYS A 104 5.24 -7.30 -16.53
CA CYS A 104 4.47 -8.33 -15.83
C CYS A 104 2.96 -8.06 -16.03
N PRO A 105 2.21 -8.97 -16.68
CA PRO A 105 0.81 -8.72 -17.04
C PRO A 105 -0.12 -8.87 -15.82
N ARG A 106 -0.63 -7.73 -15.31
CA ARG A 106 -1.57 -7.71 -14.17
C ARG A 106 -2.85 -8.51 -14.47
N ALA A 107 -3.41 -8.35 -15.66
CA ALA A 107 -4.64 -9.04 -16.08
C ALA A 107 -4.49 -10.57 -16.10
N GLU A 108 -3.36 -11.08 -16.58
CA GLU A 108 -3.11 -12.53 -16.62
C GLU A 108 -2.94 -13.12 -15.22
N LEU A 109 -2.20 -12.43 -14.34
CA LEU A 109 -2.09 -12.82 -12.93
C LEU A 109 -3.47 -12.83 -12.24
N ALA A 110 -4.30 -11.82 -12.50
CA ALA A 110 -5.65 -11.77 -11.95
C ALA A 110 -6.51 -12.94 -12.45
N ALA A 111 -6.48 -13.24 -13.74
CA ALA A 111 -7.19 -14.35 -14.36
C ALA A 111 -6.72 -15.72 -13.84
N ALA A 112 -5.42 -15.84 -13.49
CA ALA A 112 -4.85 -17.03 -12.88
C ALA A 112 -5.17 -17.21 -11.38
N GLY A 113 -5.96 -16.31 -10.79
CA GLY A 113 -6.26 -16.33 -9.36
C GLY A 113 -5.10 -15.84 -8.49
N GLU A 114 -4.19 -15.05 -9.06
CA GLU A 114 -3.02 -14.48 -8.37
C GLU A 114 -3.14 -12.96 -8.21
N ALA A 115 -4.37 -12.42 -8.24
CA ALA A 115 -4.65 -11.00 -8.07
C ALA A 115 -4.02 -10.41 -6.80
N ALA A 116 -3.95 -11.20 -5.72
CA ALA A 116 -3.30 -10.85 -4.46
C ALA A 116 -1.88 -10.29 -4.64
N VAL A 117 -1.12 -10.83 -5.60
CA VAL A 117 0.28 -10.45 -5.86
C VAL A 117 0.37 -9.06 -6.43
N VAL A 118 -0.57 -8.72 -7.32
CA VAL A 118 -0.68 -7.39 -7.94
C VAL A 118 -1.04 -6.37 -6.85
N LEU A 119 -2.06 -6.69 -6.07
CA LEU A 119 -2.58 -5.83 -5.00
C LEU A 119 -1.53 -5.58 -3.91
N TRP A 120 -0.79 -6.61 -3.49
CA TRP A 120 0.33 -6.46 -2.54
C TRP A 120 1.44 -5.57 -3.11
N ALA A 121 1.78 -5.68 -4.39
CA ALA A 121 2.80 -4.86 -5.04
C ALA A 121 2.47 -3.36 -4.95
N ASP A 122 1.24 -3.02 -5.35
CA ASP A 122 0.81 -1.63 -5.39
C ASP A 122 0.61 -1.08 -3.96
N LEU A 123 0.10 -1.90 -3.03
CA LEU A 123 -0.02 -1.53 -1.63
C LEU A 123 1.35 -1.25 -0.98
N HIS A 124 2.36 -2.11 -1.18
CA HIS A 124 3.69 -1.88 -0.62
C HIS A 124 4.30 -0.57 -1.11
N ARG A 125 4.16 -0.27 -2.40
CA ARG A 125 4.61 1.01 -2.94
C ARG A 125 3.85 2.17 -2.26
N LEU A 126 2.55 2.03 -1.96
CA LEU A 126 1.76 3.13 -1.35
C LEU A 126 2.25 3.36 0.09
N LEU A 127 2.51 2.28 0.81
CA LEU A 127 3.07 2.34 2.16
C LEU A 127 4.48 2.92 2.17
N GLY A 128 5.33 2.58 1.19
CA GLY A 128 6.66 3.16 1.03
C GLY A 128 6.62 4.68 0.82
N ASP A 129 5.74 5.14 -0.07
CA ASP A 129 5.51 6.57 -0.30
C ASP A 129 5.04 7.28 1.00
N LEU A 130 4.10 6.70 1.75
CA LEU A 130 3.63 7.26 3.03
C LEU A 130 4.74 7.35 4.07
N GLN A 131 5.59 6.32 4.17
CA GLN A 131 6.73 6.31 5.07
C GLN A 131 7.72 7.42 4.70
N ALA A 132 8.05 7.57 3.41
CA ALA A 132 8.92 8.61 2.91
C ALA A 132 8.36 10.02 3.20
N MET A 133 7.05 10.22 3.03
CA MET A 133 6.38 11.49 3.35
C MET A 133 6.48 11.85 4.82
N ARG A 134 6.28 10.89 5.72
CA ARG A 134 6.42 11.12 7.16
C ARG A 134 7.86 11.47 7.54
N GLY A 135 8.84 10.81 6.92
CA GLY A 135 10.25 11.13 7.12
C GLY A 135 10.63 12.56 6.71
N ALA A 136 9.84 13.20 5.86
CA ALA A 136 10.06 14.59 5.44
C ALA A 136 9.60 15.65 6.46
N GLY A 137 8.96 15.25 7.57
CA GLY A 137 8.48 16.15 8.63
C GLY A 137 7.19 16.92 8.31
N ASP A 138 6.92 17.18 7.02
CA ASP A 138 5.64 17.68 6.52
C ASP A 138 5.14 16.77 5.39
N PRO A 139 4.01 16.05 5.59
CA PRO A 139 3.45 15.17 4.58
C PRO A 139 3.23 15.83 3.21
N TRP A 140 2.81 17.09 3.20
CA TRP A 140 2.58 17.83 1.96
C TRP A 140 3.87 18.03 1.18
N ARG A 141 4.96 18.40 1.86
CA ARG A 141 6.30 18.48 1.25
C ARG A 141 6.79 17.11 0.78
N GLY A 142 6.44 16.05 1.49
CA GLY A 142 6.67 14.67 1.06
C GLY A 142 5.99 14.36 -0.28
N PHE A 143 4.71 14.68 -0.42
CA PHE A 143 3.95 14.54 -1.67
C PHE A 143 4.52 15.38 -2.82
N ALA A 144 4.95 16.61 -2.52
CA ALA A 144 5.56 17.49 -3.52
C ALA A 144 6.88 16.94 -4.08
N ARG A 145 7.56 16.06 -3.35
CA ARG A 145 8.78 15.36 -3.79
C ARG A 145 8.51 14.09 -4.58
N LEU A 146 7.26 13.63 -4.65
CA LEU A 146 6.91 12.52 -5.53
C LEU A 146 6.90 12.98 -6.99
N GLU A 147 7.61 12.25 -7.84
CA GLU A 147 7.73 12.53 -9.26
C GLU A 147 7.27 11.34 -10.12
N GLY A 148 6.92 11.63 -11.38
CA GLY A 148 6.61 10.62 -12.40
C GLY A 148 5.58 9.58 -11.94
N ALA A 149 5.96 8.30 -12.04
CA ALA A 149 5.11 7.17 -11.69
C ALA A 149 4.72 7.15 -10.20
N ALA A 150 5.56 7.70 -9.32
CA ALA A 150 5.26 7.79 -7.90
C ALA A 150 4.17 8.82 -7.62
N ARG A 151 4.09 9.92 -8.39
CA ARG A 151 3.00 10.89 -8.29
C ARG A 151 1.70 10.38 -8.93
N GLY A 152 1.81 9.71 -10.08
CA GLY A 152 0.66 9.26 -10.89
C GLY A 152 -0.23 8.21 -10.22
N ARG A 153 0.32 7.44 -9.28
CA ARG A 153 -0.35 6.37 -8.52
C ARG A 153 -1.12 6.83 -7.28
N TRP A 154 -1.17 8.13 -7.00
CA TRP A 154 -1.97 8.68 -5.92
C TRP A 154 -3.29 9.25 -6.45
N PRO A 155 -4.35 9.32 -5.63
CA PRO A 155 -5.59 9.94 -6.05
C PRO A 155 -5.34 11.41 -6.40
N ALA A 156 -5.92 11.88 -7.50
CA ALA A 156 -5.59 13.16 -8.13
C ALA A 156 -5.70 14.39 -7.22
N ALA A 157 -6.58 14.33 -6.21
CA ALA A 157 -6.78 15.39 -5.24
C ALA A 157 -5.64 15.48 -4.21
N VAL A 158 -4.94 14.38 -3.91
CA VAL A 158 -3.99 14.32 -2.79
C VAL A 158 -2.73 15.15 -3.05
N PRO A 159 -2.09 15.08 -4.23
CA PRO A 159 -0.88 15.86 -4.51
C PRO A 159 -1.12 17.37 -4.72
N ASP A 160 -2.39 17.78 -4.83
CA ASP A 160 -2.79 19.15 -5.17
C ASP A 160 -3.56 19.85 -4.03
N ASP A 161 -3.91 19.12 -2.96
CA ASP A 161 -4.57 19.64 -1.75
C ASP A 161 -3.76 19.30 -0.47
N PRO A 162 -3.18 20.30 0.21
CA PRO A 162 -2.46 20.10 1.47
C PRO A 162 -3.27 19.45 2.59
N ALA A 163 -4.59 19.69 2.65
CA ALA A 163 -5.46 19.09 3.65
C ALA A 163 -5.67 17.58 3.36
N ALA A 164 -5.91 17.23 2.10
CA ALA A 164 -5.99 15.84 1.68
C ALA A 164 -4.67 15.10 1.93
N ALA A 165 -3.53 15.69 1.59
CA ALA A 165 -2.21 15.09 1.84
C ALA A 165 -1.96 14.78 3.32
N ARG A 166 -2.31 15.71 4.22
CA ARG A 166 -2.19 15.48 5.68
C ARG A 166 -3.11 14.38 6.14
N ALA A 167 -4.39 14.40 5.73
CA ALA A 167 -5.35 13.36 6.09
C ALA A 167 -4.88 11.96 5.64
N TRP A 168 -4.31 11.86 4.44
CA TRP A 168 -3.75 10.61 3.93
C TRP A 168 -2.51 10.15 4.68
N ALA A 169 -1.63 11.05 5.10
CA ALA A 169 -0.44 10.68 5.87
C ALA A 169 -0.75 10.33 7.34
N GLU A 170 -1.73 10.99 7.94
CA GLU A 170 -2.17 10.71 9.31
C GLU A 170 -2.95 9.39 9.40
N VAL A 171 -3.88 9.16 8.47
CA VAL A 171 -4.74 7.97 8.48
C VAL A 171 -4.10 6.79 7.76
N GLY A 172 -3.35 7.03 6.68
CA GLY A 172 -2.89 5.99 5.76
C GLY A 172 -1.86 5.00 6.32
N LEU A 173 -1.28 5.30 7.49
CA LEU A 173 -0.36 4.37 8.17
C LEU A 173 -1.08 3.15 8.78
N ASP A 174 -2.40 3.21 8.96
CA ASP A 174 -3.19 2.04 9.36
C ASP A 174 -3.37 1.01 8.23
N ALA A 175 -2.84 1.33 7.03
CA ALA A 175 -3.02 0.62 5.77
C ALA A 175 -4.48 0.46 5.32
N ARG A 176 -5.49 0.75 6.14
CA ARG A 176 -6.91 0.60 5.82
C ARG A 176 -7.33 1.57 4.74
N LEU A 177 -6.87 2.82 4.83
CA LEU A 177 -7.21 3.82 3.81
C LEU A 177 -6.57 3.51 2.44
N PRO A 178 -5.24 3.28 2.33
CA PRO A 178 -4.61 2.83 1.09
C PRO A 178 -5.23 1.56 0.52
N ARG A 179 -5.58 0.61 1.39
CA ARG A 179 -6.24 -0.64 1.04
C ARG A 179 -7.64 -0.43 0.46
N ALA A 180 -8.48 0.35 1.14
CA ALA A 180 -9.83 0.64 0.69
C ALA A 180 -9.86 1.39 -0.64
N TRP A 181 -8.92 2.33 -0.82
CA TRP A 181 -8.77 3.04 -2.09
C TRP A 181 -8.26 2.13 -3.21
N LEU A 182 -7.24 1.32 -2.96
CA LEU A 182 -6.70 0.39 -3.95
C LEU A 182 -7.73 -0.68 -4.35
N ALA A 183 -8.55 -1.16 -3.40
CA ALA A 183 -9.67 -2.04 -3.70
C ALA A 183 -10.62 -1.40 -4.71
N ALA A 184 -11.00 -0.13 -4.48
CA ALA A 184 -11.90 0.57 -5.39
C ALA A 184 -11.28 0.83 -6.78
N VAL A 185 -10.00 1.19 -6.85
CA VAL A 185 -9.24 1.30 -8.11
C VAL A 185 -9.26 -0.03 -8.89
N ALA A 186 -9.09 -1.14 -8.18
CA ALA A 186 -9.09 -2.48 -8.77
C ALA A 186 -10.49 -2.98 -9.15
N GLY A 187 -11.56 -2.23 -8.84
CA GLY A 187 -12.94 -2.66 -9.04
C GLY A 187 -13.42 -3.72 -8.05
N LEU A 188 -12.81 -3.77 -6.87
CA LEU A 188 -13.09 -4.74 -5.80
C LEU A 188 -13.76 -4.07 -4.60
N THR A 189 -14.57 -4.84 -3.88
CA THR A 189 -14.96 -4.48 -2.51
C THR A 189 -13.78 -4.69 -1.55
N PRO A 190 -13.78 -4.01 -0.38
CA PRO A 190 -12.79 -4.29 0.67
C PRO A 190 -12.79 -5.77 1.07
N ALA A 191 -13.96 -6.42 1.16
CA ALA A 191 -14.04 -7.83 1.52
C ALA A 191 -13.38 -8.75 0.48
N GLU A 192 -13.56 -8.49 -0.81
CA GLU A 192 -12.91 -9.25 -1.89
C GLU A 192 -11.40 -9.03 -1.87
N PHE A 193 -10.95 -7.78 -1.74
CA PHE A 193 -9.54 -7.44 -1.60
C PHE A 193 -8.92 -8.19 -0.40
N ASP A 194 -9.61 -8.21 0.74
CA ASP A 194 -9.18 -8.93 1.93
C ASP A 194 -9.20 -10.44 1.76
N GLY A 195 -10.14 -10.95 0.97
CA GLY A 195 -10.18 -12.35 0.56
C GLY A 195 -8.92 -12.69 -0.23
N TRP A 196 -8.55 -11.85 -1.19
CA TRP A 196 -7.33 -12.02 -1.99
C TRP A 196 -6.06 -11.95 -1.14
N LEU A 197 -5.94 -10.99 -0.22
CA LEU A 197 -4.72 -10.89 0.62
C LEU A 197 -4.57 -12.04 1.64
N ARG A 198 -5.62 -12.84 1.87
CA ARG A 198 -5.63 -13.92 2.88
C ARG A 198 -5.50 -15.32 2.30
N ARG A 199 -5.90 -15.51 1.03
CA ARG A 199 -5.74 -16.75 0.25
C ARG A 199 -4.28 -16.97 -0.09
#